data_AF-A0A2D4HSH1-F1
#
_entry.id   AF-A0A2D4HSH1-F1
#
_cell.length_a   1.000
_cell.length_b   1.000
_cell.length_c   1.000
_cell.angle_alpha   90.00
_cell.angle_beta   90.00
_cell.angle_gamma   90.00
#
_symmetry.space_group_name_H-M   'P 1'
#
loop_
_entity.id
_entity.type
_entity.pdbx_description
1 polymer ?
#
loop_
_entity_poly.entity_id
_entity_poly.type
_entity_poly.pdbx_seq_one_letter_code
_entity_poly.pdbx_strand_id
1 'polypeptide(L)'
;WMSADLLFNIQDIEIEISIWADHNPIMVVWKGQRKRSRWTLNNRILKEEDFKQKMERELTFFFKENKKEDTSLQNLWDTMKAYTRGVIIDYTRKRNIKQKKALSLLEEDYK
;
A
#
# COMPACT_ATOMS: atom_id res chain seq x y z
N TRP A 1 3.60 22.49 -16.19
CA TRP A 1 3.53 22.33 -14.72
C TRP A 1 4.31 21.09 -14.33
N MET A 2 5.41 21.24 -13.57
CA MET A 2 6.20 20.11 -13.07
C MET A 2 5.52 19.46 -11.86
N SER A 3 5.63 18.14 -11.69
CA SER A 3 5.08 17.47 -10.51
C SER A 3 5.88 17.87 -9.26
N ALA A 4 5.19 18.06 -8.13
CA ALA A 4 5.86 18.36 -6.85
C ALA A 4 6.89 17.27 -6.47
N ASP A 5 6.65 16.03 -6.90
CA ASP A 5 7.57 14.91 -6.70
C ASP A 5 8.90 15.06 -7.47
N LEU A 6 8.92 15.75 -8.62
CA LEU A 6 10.16 16.00 -9.36
C LEU A 6 11.08 16.98 -8.61
N LEU A 7 10.50 18.02 -8.01
CA LEU A 7 11.26 19.07 -7.31
C LEU A 7 12.13 18.52 -6.16
N PHE A 8 11.58 17.58 -5.38
CA PHE A 8 12.30 17.04 -4.22
C PHE A 8 13.35 15.97 -4.56
N ASN A 9 13.27 15.38 -5.76
CA ASN A 9 14.15 14.28 -6.13
C ASN A 9 15.31 14.72 -7.04
N ILE A 10 15.28 15.95 -7.58
CA ILE A 10 16.40 16.51 -8.34
C ILE A 10 17.57 16.78 -7.38
N GLN A 11 18.75 16.32 -7.78
CA GLN A 11 20.01 16.60 -7.09
C GLN A 11 20.67 17.84 -7.63
N ASP A 12 20.76 17.92 -8.95
CA ASP A 12 21.46 18.99 -9.63
C ASP A 12 20.87 19.23 -11.03
N ILE A 13 20.98 20.44 -11.52
CA ILE A 13 20.60 20.83 -12.87
C ILE A 13 21.67 21.77 -13.41
N GLU A 14 22.28 21.40 -14.51
CA GLU A 14 23.29 22.20 -15.20
C GLU A 14 22.89 22.41 -16.66
N ILE A 15 23.15 23.62 -17.17
CA ILE A 15 22.99 23.95 -18.58
C ILE A 15 24.40 23.95 -19.17
N GLU A 16 24.67 22.98 -20.03
CA GLU A 16 25.97 22.85 -20.68
C GLU A 16 26.10 23.81 -21.86
N ILE A 17 27.33 24.21 -22.18
CA ILE A 17 27.59 25.13 -23.27
C ILE A 17 27.70 24.32 -24.57
N SER A 18 26.87 24.63 -25.56
CA SER A 18 26.98 24.06 -26.91
C SER A 18 27.55 25.11 -27.88
N ILE A 19 28.52 24.69 -28.68
CA ILE A 19 29.05 25.50 -29.79
C ILE A 19 28.49 25.06 -31.15
N TRP A 20 27.68 24.00 -31.18
CA TRP A 20 27.19 23.36 -32.41
C TRP A 20 25.72 23.64 -32.72
N ALA A 21 24.94 24.06 -31.72
CA ALA A 21 23.52 24.32 -31.87
C ALA A 21 23.12 25.56 -31.06
N ASP A 22 22.07 26.26 -31.51
CA ASP A 22 21.48 27.41 -30.81
C ASP A 22 20.78 27.02 -29.49
N HIS A 23 20.78 25.72 -29.16
CA HIS A 23 20.25 25.18 -27.92
C HIS A 23 21.35 24.48 -27.12
N ASN A 24 21.47 24.92 -25.87
CA ASN A 24 22.36 24.35 -24.87
C ASN A 24 21.73 23.09 -24.24
N PRO A 25 22.46 21.97 -24.13
CA PRO A 25 21.97 20.78 -23.44
C PRO A 25 21.71 21.07 -21.96
N ILE A 26 20.69 20.42 -21.41
CA ILE A 26 20.37 20.48 -19.98
C ILE A 26 20.68 19.12 -19.38
N MET A 27 21.63 19.09 -18.44
CA MET A 27 21.92 17.92 -17.63
C MET A 27 21.14 17.99 -16.33
N VAL A 28 20.51 16.88 -15.95
CA VAL A 28 19.76 16.76 -14.70
C VAL A 28 20.28 15.54 -13.95
N VAL A 29 20.85 15.77 -12.76
CA VAL A 29 21.25 14.70 -11.84
C VAL A 29 20.08 14.40 -10.93
N TRP A 30 19.64 13.14 -10.92
CA TRP A 30 18.45 12.70 -10.16
C TRP A 30 18.87 11.86 -8.94
N LYS A 31 18.40 12.20 -7.74
CA LYS A 31 18.64 11.42 -6.49
C LYS A 31 17.97 10.03 -6.49
N GLY A 32 17.24 9.71 -7.57
CA GLY A 32 16.36 8.56 -7.66
C GLY A 32 15.04 8.79 -6.95
N GLN A 33 14.06 7.95 -7.28
CA GLN A 33 12.75 8.00 -6.65
C GLN A 33 12.81 7.24 -5.31
N ARG A 34 12.54 7.90 -4.18
CA ARG A 34 12.25 7.15 -2.94
C ARG A 34 11.11 6.18 -3.23
N LYS A 35 11.36 4.87 -3.09
CA LYS A 35 10.30 3.86 -3.21
C LYS A 35 9.23 4.20 -2.18
N ARG A 36 8.13 4.81 -2.62
CA ARG A 36 6.93 4.92 -1.78
C ARG A 36 6.54 3.48 -1.46
N SER A 37 6.66 3.09 -0.20
CA SER A 37 6.24 1.77 0.24
C SER A 37 4.72 1.75 0.11
N ARG A 38 4.22 1.24 -1.02
CA ARG A 38 2.80 1.03 -1.22
C ARG A 38 2.43 -0.16 -0.35
N TRP A 39 1.37 0.00 0.43
CA TRP A 39 0.80 -1.14 1.13
C TRP A 39 0.56 -2.27 0.13
N THR A 40 1.10 -3.44 0.45
CA THR A 40 1.00 -4.64 -0.38
C THR A 40 0.36 -5.73 0.45
N LEU A 41 -0.63 -6.39 -0.13
CA LEU A 41 -1.31 -7.52 0.49
C LEU A 41 -0.36 -8.70 0.62
N ASN A 42 -0.27 -9.30 1.81
CA ASN A 42 0.49 -10.52 2.00
C ASN A 42 -0.31 -11.72 1.46
N ASN A 43 0.06 -12.24 0.30
CA ASN A 43 -0.63 -13.36 -0.34
C ASN A 43 -0.71 -14.65 0.50
N ARG A 44 0.12 -14.80 1.54
CA ARG A 44 0.04 -15.96 2.45
C ARG A 44 -1.27 -15.99 3.23
N ILE A 45 -1.78 -14.83 3.67
CA ILE A 45 -3.00 -14.77 4.48
C ILE A 45 -4.23 -15.21 3.68
N LEU A 46 -4.20 -15.07 2.35
CA LEU A 46 -5.29 -15.50 1.46
C LEU A 46 -5.49 -17.03 1.46
N LYS A 47 -4.45 -17.78 1.85
CA LYS A 47 -4.50 -19.24 1.96
C LYS A 47 -4.98 -19.71 3.34
N GLU A 48 -4.99 -18.84 4.35
CA GLU A 48 -5.38 -19.17 5.71
C GLU A 48 -6.91 -19.29 5.80
N GLU A 49 -7.42 -20.40 6.31
CA GLU A 49 -8.87 -20.67 6.33
C GLU A 49 -9.63 -19.71 7.25
N ASP A 50 -9.04 -19.38 8.41
CA ASP A 50 -9.56 -18.36 9.33
C ASP A 50 -9.75 -16.99 8.65
N PHE A 51 -8.84 -16.63 7.76
CA PHE A 51 -8.92 -15.38 7.02
C PHE A 51 -10.09 -15.41 6.03
N LYS A 52 -10.26 -16.51 5.28
CA LYS A 52 -11.37 -16.67 4.33
C LYS A 52 -12.72 -16.58 5.03
N GLN A 53 -12.90 -17.34 6.12
CA GLN A 53 -14.14 -17.33 6.89
C GLN A 53 -14.44 -15.95 7.48
N LYS A 54 -13.42 -15.25 7.99
CA LYS A 54 -13.58 -13.88 8.46
C LYS A 54 -14.01 -12.95 7.33
N MET A 55 -13.31 -12.98 6.20
CA MET A 55 -13.62 -12.12 5.06
C MET A 55 -15.02 -12.34 4.51
N GLU A 56 -15.47 -13.59 4.42
CA GLU A 56 -16.82 -13.92 3.98
C GLU A 56 -17.88 -13.33 4.91
N ARG A 57 -17.71 -13.49 6.23
CA ARG A 57 -18.62 -12.91 7.24
C ARG A 57 -18.65 -11.38 7.17
N GLU A 58 -17.50 -10.76 7.10
CA GLU A 58 -17.34 -9.30 7.07
C GLU A 58 -17.94 -8.69 5.79
N LEU A 59 -17.72 -9.30 4.63
CA LEU A 59 -18.31 -8.84 3.36
C LEU A 59 -19.82 -9.06 3.33
N THR A 60 -20.30 -10.20 3.85
CA THR A 60 -21.74 -10.49 3.93
C THR A 60 -22.45 -9.46 4.80
N PHE A 61 -21.86 -9.14 5.96
CA PHE A 61 -22.34 -8.08 6.84
C PHE A 61 -22.33 -6.72 6.13
N PHE A 62 -21.21 -6.37 5.48
CA PHE A 62 -21.08 -5.11 4.75
C PHE A 62 -22.19 -4.93 3.71
N PHE A 63 -22.40 -5.93 2.84
CA PHE A 63 -23.42 -5.83 1.80
C PHE A 63 -24.84 -5.82 2.35
N LYS A 64 -25.12 -6.55 3.43
CA LYS A 64 -26.43 -6.52 4.09
C LYS A 64 -26.79 -5.13 4.60
N GLU A 65 -25.85 -4.42 5.21
CA GLU A 65 -26.11 -3.12 5.85
C GLU A 65 -26.01 -1.93 4.88
N ASN A 66 -25.17 -2.04 3.85
CA ASN A 66 -24.84 -0.91 2.97
C ASN A 66 -25.53 -0.96 1.60
N LYS A 67 -26.20 -2.06 1.24
CA LYS A 67 -26.96 -2.15 -0.01
C LYS A 67 -28.36 -1.55 0.19
N LYS A 68 -28.47 -0.23 0.05
CA LYS A 68 -29.74 0.53 0.03
C LYS A 68 -30.04 1.00 -1.38
N GLU A 69 -31.33 1.22 -1.69
CA GLU A 69 -31.77 1.67 -3.03
C GLU A 69 -31.12 2.99 -3.46
N ASP A 70 -30.86 3.89 -2.52
CA ASP A 70 -30.27 5.21 -2.78
C ASP A 70 -28.74 5.20 -2.95
N THR A 71 -28.08 4.06 -2.74
CA THR A 71 -26.61 4.00 -2.77
C THR A 71 -26.09 3.74 -4.17
N SER A 72 -25.36 4.71 -4.73
CA SER A 72 -24.65 4.53 -6.00
C SER A 72 -23.69 3.33 -5.94
N LEU A 73 -23.68 2.53 -7.01
CA LEU A 73 -22.79 1.37 -7.13
C LEU A 73 -21.31 1.75 -6.99
N GLN A 74 -20.93 2.94 -7.47
CA GLN A 74 -19.57 3.44 -7.33
C GLN A 74 -19.21 3.65 -5.86
N ASN A 75 -20.09 4.30 -5.10
CA ASN A 75 -19.88 4.53 -3.67
C ASN A 75 -19.84 3.21 -2.89
N LEU A 76 -20.71 2.25 -3.23
CA LEU A 76 -20.71 0.93 -2.63
C LEU A 76 -19.38 0.21 -2.88
N TRP A 77 -18.87 0.24 -4.11
CA TRP A 77 -17.60 -0.37 -4.49
C TRP A 77 -16.39 0.28 -3.80
N ASP A 78 -16.34 1.61 -3.78
CA ASP A 78 -15.25 2.36 -3.14
C ASP A 78 -15.23 2.14 -1.62
N THR A 79 -16.40 2.16 -0.99
CA THR A 79 -16.55 1.92 0.45
C THR A 79 -16.19 0.48 0.80
N MET A 80 -16.64 -0.51 0.01
CA MET A 80 -16.27 -1.92 0.20
C MET A 80 -14.75 -2.09 0.15
N LYS A 81 -14.09 -1.51 -0.86
CA LYS A 81 -12.63 -1.58 -0.99
C LYS A 81 -11.90 -0.95 0.20
N ALA A 82 -12.42 0.14 0.76
CA ALA A 82 -11.84 0.77 1.96
C ALA A 82 -12.05 -0.11 3.19
N TYR A 83 -13.27 -0.62 3.38
CA TYR A 83 -13.64 -1.53 4.45
C TYR A 83 -12.77 -2.79 4.48
N THR A 84 -12.71 -3.50 3.35
CA THR A 84 -11.89 -4.71 3.19
C THR A 84 -10.43 -4.47 3.52
N ARG A 85 -9.84 -3.35 3.09
CA ARG A 85 -8.45 -3.01 3.44
C ARG A 85 -8.27 -2.85 4.96
N GLY A 86 -9.20 -2.20 5.64
CA GLY A 86 -9.18 -2.06 7.11
C GLY A 86 -9.20 -3.42 7.82
N VAL A 87 -10.10 -4.31 7.39
CA VAL A 87 -10.22 -5.68 7.93
C VAL A 87 -8.92 -6.47 7.74
N ILE A 88 -8.31 -6.39 6.56
CA ILE A 88 -7.05 -7.07 6.26
C ILE A 88 -5.90 -6.56 7.14
N ILE A 89 -5.80 -5.24 7.32
CA ILE A 89 -4.75 -4.62 8.14
C ILE A 89 -4.88 -5.07 9.60
N ASP A 90 -6.10 -5.05 10.17
CA ASP A 90 -6.37 -5.53 11.52
C ASP A 90 -6.02 -7.02 11.68
N TYR A 91 -6.45 -7.86 10.73
CA TYR A 91 -6.12 -9.29 10.73
C TYR A 91 -4.62 -9.54 10.73
N THR A 92 -3.90 -8.88 9.81
CA THR A 92 -2.45 -9.01 9.67
C THR A 92 -1.71 -8.56 10.93
N ARG A 93 -2.16 -7.45 11.56
CA ARG A 93 -1.61 -6.97 12.84
C ARG A 93 -1.76 -8.03 13.93
N LYS A 94 -2.97 -8.56 14.13
CA LYS A 94 -3.27 -9.58 15.16
C LYS A 94 -2.45 -10.85 14.93
N ARG A 95 -2.36 -11.31 13.68
CA ARG A 95 -1.55 -12.45 13.27
C ARG A 95 -0.07 -12.26 13.61
N ASN A 96 0.51 -11.11 13.27
CA ASN A 96 1.92 -10.83 13.53
C ASN A 96 2.23 -10.77 15.03
N ILE A 97 1.32 -10.22 15.84
CA ILE A 97 1.46 -10.20 17.30
C ILE A 97 1.47 -11.64 17.85
N LYS A 98 0.54 -12.50 17.40
CA LYS A 98 0.49 -13.91 17.81
C LYS A 98 1.78 -14.64 17.44
N GLN A 99 2.29 -14.46 16.22
CA GLN A 99 3.52 -15.10 15.77
C GLN A 99 4.74 -14.65 16.57
N LYS A 100 4.83 -13.35 16.88
CA LYS A 100 5.93 -12.83 17.69
C LYS A 100 5.93 -13.40 19.12
N LYS A 101 4.74 -13.56 19.71
CA LYS A 101 4.58 -14.21 21.03
C LYS A 101 4.93 -15.70 21.00
N ALA A 102 4.51 -16.42 19.96
CA ALA A 102 4.86 -17.84 19.82
C ALA A 102 6.38 -18.03 19.67
N LEU A 103 7.04 -17.14 18.92
CA LEU A 103 8.48 -17.16 18.75
C LEU A 103 9.22 -16.89 20.07
N SER A 104 8.79 -15.89 20.85
CA SER A 104 9.45 -15.58 22.13
C SER A 104 9.34 -16.73 23.14
N LEU A 105 8.21 -17.44 23.17
CA LEU A 105 8.04 -18.61 24.04
C LEU A 105 8.98 -19.76 23.64
N LEU A 106 9.14 -20.02 22.34
CA LEU A 106 10.07 -21.04 21.85
C LEU A 106 11.54 -20.68 22.15
N GLU A 107 11.89 -19.39 22.13
CA GLU A 107 13.23 -18.91 22.51
C GLU A 107 13.49 -19.06 24.03
N GLU A 108 12.45 -18.93 24.85
CA GLU A 108 12.52 -19.19 26.30
C GLU A 108 12.66 -20.69 26.59
N ASP A 109 11.91 -21.55 25.90
CA ASP A 109 11.99 -23.02 26.06
C ASP A 109 13.34 -23.62 25.63
N TYR A 110 14.08 -22.92 24.76
CA TYR A 110 15.40 -23.35 24.28
C TYR A 110 16.57 -22.89 25.16
N LYS A 111 16.32 -21.99 26.13
CA LYS A 111 17.32 -21.50 27.09
C LYS A 111 17.39 -22.36 28.35
#